data_AF-A0A2G1Z300-F1
#
_entry.id   AF-A0A2G1Z300-F1
#
_cell.length_a   1.000
_cell.length_b   1.000
_cell.length_c   1.000
_cell.angle_alpha   90.00
_cell.angle_beta   90.00
_cell.angle_gamma   90.00
#
_symmetry.space_group_name_H-M   'P 1'
#
loop_
_entity.id
_entity.type
_entity.pdbx_description
1 polymer ?
#
loop_
_entity_poly.entity_id
_entity_poly.type
_entity_poly.pdbx_seq_one_letter_code
_entity_poly.pdbx_strand_id
1 'polypeptide(L)'
;KEPLPVSLWDQGCAWRDTAVAALEASGRNYRVAFQSGETAAQRAAMLADLAIAPFAASLIEAPLVKLGPEQNLPELESYQVRLLAGDNIDAPALAVFDHIVASFKAFKAGELECFPE
;
A
#
# COMPACT_ATOMS: atom_id res chain seq x y z
N LYS A 1 15.52 13.81 -6.20
CA LYS A 1 15.60 13.99 -7.66
C LYS A 1 14.46 14.92 -8.06
N GLU A 2 14.66 15.84 -9.00
CA GLU A 2 13.61 16.70 -9.54
C GLU A 2 13.53 16.53 -11.07
N PRO A 3 12.35 16.23 -11.65
CA PRO A 3 11.10 15.88 -10.93
C PRO A 3 11.24 14.56 -10.13
N LEU A 4 10.44 14.42 -9.07
CA LEU A 4 10.40 13.21 -8.24
C LEU A 4 10.01 11.98 -9.09
N PRO A 5 10.86 10.94 -9.21
CA PRO A 5 10.51 9.73 -9.94
C PRO A 5 9.57 8.88 -9.10
N VAL A 6 8.35 8.68 -9.58
CA VAL A 6 7.34 7.83 -8.93
C VAL A 6 7.08 6.58 -9.75
N SER A 7 6.87 5.48 -9.02
CA SER A 7 6.41 4.20 -9.51
C SER A 7 4.94 4.11 -9.15
N LEU A 8 4.05 4.04 -10.16
CA LEU A 8 2.61 4.10 -9.94
C LEU A 8 1.91 2.86 -10.49
N TRP A 9 0.76 2.55 -9.90
CA TRP A 9 -0.17 1.57 -10.43
C TRP A 9 -0.90 2.11 -11.67
N ASP A 10 -1.74 1.28 -12.32
CA ASP A 10 -2.58 1.74 -13.43
C ASP A 10 -3.71 2.68 -12.97
N GLN A 11 -4.37 3.31 -13.94
CA GLN A 11 -5.49 4.24 -13.69
C GLN A 11 -6.65 3.55 -12.96
N GLY A 12 -7.32 4.27 -12.05
CA GLY A 12 -8.41 3.73 -11.22
C GLY A 12 -7.93 3.00 -9.96
N CYS A 13 -6.61 2.95 -9.73
CA CYS A 13 -6.05 2.52 -8.47
C CYS A 13 -6.17 3.62 -7.41
N ALA A 14 -6.85 3.33 -6.30
CA ALA A 14 -6.97 4.26 -5.17
C ALA A 14 -5.61 4.78 -4.66
N TRP A 15 -4.57 3.94 -4.60
CA TRP A 15 -3.24 4.37 -4.14
C TRP A 15 -2.57 5.34 -5.11
N ARG A 16 -2.76 5.14 -6.42
CA ARG A 16 -2.29 6.08 -7.45
C ARG A 16 -2.99 7.41 -7.29
N ASP A 17 -4.32 7.39 -7.24
CA ASP A 17 -5.14 8.60 -7.22
C ASP A 17 -4.85 9.44 -5.98
N THR A 18 -4.79 8.82 -4.79
CA THR A 18 -4.43 9.52 -3.55
C THR A 18 -3.02 10.10 -3.61
N ALA A 19 -2.04 9.38 -4.13
CA ALA A 19 -0.66 9.86 -4.20
C ALA A 19 -0.48 11.00 -5.20
N VAL A 20 -1.09 10.90 -6.37
CA VAL A 20 -1.09 11.96 -7.38
C VAL A 20 -1.77 13.21 -6.83
N ALA A 21 -2.96 13.07 -6.24
CA ALA A 21 -3.69 14.19 -5.65
C ALA A 21 -2.88 14.88 -4.54
N ALA A 22 -2.21 14.11 -3.67
CA ALA A 22 -1.36 14.65 -2.61
C ALA A 22 -0.13 15.41 -3.16
N LEU A 23 0.51 14.88 -4.21
CA LEU A 23 1.65 15.53 -4.86
C LEU A 23 1.21 16.82 -5.57
N GLU A 24 0.07 16.80 -6.27
CA GLU A 24 -0.48 17.98 -6.93
C GLU A 24 -0.90 19.06 -5.92
N ALA A 25 -1.59 18.69 -4.84
CA ALA A 25 -2.01 19.61 -3.79
C ALA A 25 -0.82 20.26 -3.05
N SER A 26 0.29 19.52 -2.90
CA SER A 26 1.53 20.05 -2.32
C SER A 26 2.41 20.82 -3.32
N GLY A 27 2.03 20.86 -4.60
CA GLY A 27 2.82 21.50 -5.66
C GLY A 27 4.15 20.80 -5.93
N ARG A 28 4.29 19.52 -5.55
CA ARG A 28 5.53 18.76 -5.73
C ARG A 28 5.59 18.18 -7.15
N ASN A 29 6.57 18.64 -7.93
CA ASN A 29 6.81 18.11 -9.27
C ASN A 29 7.21 16.63 -9.22
N TYR A 30 6.55 15.83 -10.06
CA TYR A 30 6.81 14.40 -10.18
C TYR A 30 6.78 13.97 -11.65
N ARG A 31 7.36 12.80 -11.93
CA ARG A 31 7.20 12.10 -13.20
C ARG A 31 6.97 10.63 -12.95
N VAL A 32 6.17 9.98 -13.79
CA VAL A 32 6.01 8.53 -13.76
C VAL A 32 7.27 7.91 -14.36
N ALA A 33 8.11 7.33 -13.52
CA ALA A 33 9.35 6.68 -13.92
C ALA A 33 9.17 5.18 -14.20
N PHE A 34 8.17 4.58 -13.57
CA PHE A 34 7.77 3.19 -13.76
C PHE A 34 6.26 3.06 -13.56
N GLN A 35 5.63 2.18 -14.33
CA GLN A 35 4.20 1.89 -14.20
C GLN A 35 3.95 0.39 -14.35
N SER A 36 3.22 -0.20 -13.41
CA SER A 36 2.84 -1.62 -13.46
C SER A 36 1.69 -1.94 -12.53
N GLY A 37 0.78 -2.80 -13.00
CA GLY A 37 -0.29 -3.51 -12.29
C GLY A 37 0.15 -4.46 -11.17
N GLU A 38 1.44 -4.66 -10.94
CA GLU A 38 1.92 -5.73 -10.05
C GLU A 38 2.74 -5.19 -8.86
N THR A 39 2.34 -5.56 -7.64
CA THR A 39 3.04 -5.18 -6.40
C THR A 39 4.52 -5.62 -6.42
N ALA A 40 4.82 -6.81 -6.95
CA ALA A 40 6.19 -7.30 -7.05
C ALA A 40 7.05 -6.45 -8.00
N ALA A 41 6.47 -5.96 -9.10
CA ALA A 41 7.17 -5.09 -10.05
C ALA A 41 7.43 -3.70 -9.45
N GLN A 42 6.45 -3.15 -8.72
CA GLN A 42 6.62 -1.90 -7.95
C GLN A 42 7.77 -2.04 -6.94
N ARG A 43 7.81 -3.15 -6.19
CA ARG A 43 8.88 -3.45 -5.23
C ARG A 43 10.24 -3.55 -5.93
N ALA A 44 10.32 -4.22 -7.08
CA ALA A 44 11.55 -4.33 -7.85
C ALA A 44 12.07 -2.96 -8.33
N ALA A 45 11.18 -2.07 -8.77
CA ALA A 45 11.56 -0.71 -9.19
C ALA A 45 12.15 0.12 -8.03
N MET A 46 11.58 -0.01 -6.83
CA MET A 46 12.12 0.65 -5.63
C MET A 46 13.46 0.05 -5.19
N LEU A 47 13.59 -1.28 -5.17
CA LEU A 47 14.83 -1.97 -4.81
C LEU A 47 15.98 -1.66 -5.78
N ALA A 48 15.68 -1.39 -7.06
CA ALA A 48 16.63 -0.97 -8.07
C ALA A 48 16.93 0.55 -8.05
N ASP A 49 16.44 1.30 -7.05
CA ASP A 49 16.57 2.76 -6.92
C ASP A 49 16.09 3.56 -8.16
N LEU A 50 15.09 3.02 -8.87
CA LEU A 50 14.54 3.67 -10.05
C LEU A 50 13.53 4.77 -9.68
N ALA A 51 12.75 4.54 -8.62
CA ALA A 51 11.64 5.40 -8.20
C ALA A 51 11.19 5.11 -6.76
N ILE A 52 10.44 6.05 -6.16
CA ILE A 52 9.65 5.79 -4.94
C ILE A 52 8.21 5.40 -5.33
N ALA A 53 7.44 4.78 -4.44
CA ALA A 53 6.05 4.41 -4.73
C ALA A 53 5.10 4.75 -3.57
N PRO A 54 3.84 5.12 -3.83
CA PRO A 54 2.78 4.94 -2.83
C PRO A 54 2.58 3.43 -2.62
N PHE A 55 2.78 2.97 -1.39
CA PHE A 55 2.85 1.53 -1.08
C PHE A 55 2.19 1.23 0.26
N ALA A 56 1.61 0.04 0.39
CA ALA A 56 1.02 -0.40 1.65
C ALA A 56 2.10 -0.53 2.73
N ALA A 57 1.88 0.10 3.90
CA ALA A 57 2.85 0.08 4.98
C ALA A 57 3.20 -1.34 5.46
N SER A 58 2.24 -2.26 5.40
CA SER A 58 2.46 -3.68 5.71
C SER A 58 3.38 -4.39 4.72
N LEU A 59 3.66 -3.84 3.55
CA LEU A 59 4.53 -4.48 2.56
C LEU A 59 5.94 -3.86 2.53
N ILE A 60 6.22 -2.91 3.43
CA ILE A 60 7.53 -2.27 3.54
C ILE A 60 8.40 -3.13 4.44
N GLU A 61 9.41 -3.74 3.84
CA GLU A 61 10.44 -4.54 4.51
C GLU A 61 11.81 -4.04 4.09
N ALA A 62 12.82 -4.26 4.94
CA ALA A 62 14.20 -3.92 4.60
C ALA A 62 14.62 -4.55 3.24
N PRO A 63 15.37 -3.82 2.39
CA PRO A 63 15.98 -2.52 2.64
C PRO A 63 15.07 -1.31 2.31
N LEU A 64 13.78 -1.53 1.99
CA LEU A 64 12.86 -0.43 1.73
C LEU A 64 12.55 0.31 3.04
N VAL A 65 12.39 1.63 2.92
CA VAL A 65 12.07 2.51 4.04
C VAL A 65 10.84 3.34 3.71
N LYS A 66 10.05 3.64 4.73
CA LYS A 66 8.94 4.58 4.61
C LYS A 66 9.50 6.00 4.48
N LEU A 67 9.00 6.75 3.51
CA LEU A 67 9.31 8.18 3.33
C LEU A 67 8.10 9.04 3.72
N GLY A 68 8.33 10.28 4.11
CA GLY A 68 7.28 11.20 4.55
C GLY A 68 7.67 12.69 4.51
N PRO A 69 7.06 13.54 5.35
CA PRO A 69 7.29 14.99 5.36
C PRO A 69 8.75 15.39 5.51
N GLU A 70 9.56 14.61 6.23
CA GLU A 70 11.00 14.83 6.38
C GLU A 70 11.77 14.79 5.04
N GLN A 71 11.22 14.10 4.03
CA GLN A 71 11.77 14.07 2.67
C GLN A 71 10.98 14.97 1.70
N ASN A 72 10.26 15.96 2.23
CA ASN A 72 9.39 16.90 1.49
C ASN A 72 8.22 16.20 0.77
N LEU A 73 7.78 15.03 1.23
CA LEU A 73 6.65 14.29 0.65
C LEU A 73 5.39 14.58 1.46
N PRO A 74 4.23 14.72 0.79
CA PRO A 74 2.96 14.84 1.50
C PRO A 74 2.64 13.54 2.24
N GLU A 75 1.86 13.64 3.32
CA GLU A 75 1.26 12.44 3.91
C GLU A 75 0.22 11.85 2.96
N LEU A 76 0.13 10.52 2.95
CA LEU A 76 -0.91 9.80 2.23
C LEU A 76 -2.04 9.44 3.18
N GLU A 77 -3.27 9.51 2.67
CA GLU A 77 -4.44 9.10 3.42
C GLU A 77 -4.44 7.58 3.69
N SER A 78 -5.13 7.18 4.76
CA SER A 78 -5.37 5.77 5.06
C SER A 78 -6.41 5.17 4.11
N TYR A 79 -6.24 3.90 3.74
CA TYR A 79 -7.25 3.13 3.02
C TYR A 79 -7.88 2.07 3.93
N GLN A 80 -9.04 1.56 3.52
CA GLN A 80 -9.76 0.51 4.26
C GLN A 80 -9.70 -0.81 3.49
N VAL A 81 -9.32 -1.89 4.19
CA VAL A 81 -9.52 -3.26 3.73
C VAL A 81 -10.84 -3.76 4.32
N ARG A 82 -11.71 -4.30 3.47
CA ARG A 82 -13.04 -4.78 3.87
C ARG A 82 -13.20 -6.24 3.48
N LEU A 83 -13.72 -7.05 4.40
CA LEU A 83 -14.15 -8.41 4.15
C LEU A 83 -15.66 -8.41 3.93
N LEU A 84 -16.10 -8.94 2.79
CA LEU A 84 -17.51 -9.03 2.42
C LEU A 84 -17.91 -10.51 2.33
N ALA A 85 -19.12 -10.82 2.81
CA ALA A 85 -19.74 -12.13 2.67
C ALA A 85 -21.01 -11.98 1.81
N GLY A 86 -21.31 -12.98 0.99
CA GLY A 86 -22.59 -13.06 0.29
C GLY A 86 -23.71 -13.45 1.25
N ASP A 87 -24.96 -13.18 0.85
CA ASP A 87 -26.15 -13.38 1.69
C ASP A 87 -26.34 -14.84 2.16
N ASN A 88 -25.85 -15.81 1.37
CA ASN A 88 -25.95 -17.24 1.64
C ASN A 88 -24.55 -17.87 1.73
N ILE A 89 -23.78 -17.48 2.75
CA ILE A 89 -22.46 -18.06 3.02
C ILE A 89 -22.59 -19.50 3.52
N ASP A 90 -21.84 -20.44 2.93
CA ASP A 90 -21.83 -21.84 3.39
C ASP A 90 -20.92 -22.03 4.61
N ALA A 91 -21.01 -23.19 5.26
CA ALA A 91 -20.28 -23.44 6.49
C ALA A 91 -18.74 -23.33 6.34
N PRO A 92 -18.11 -23.87 5.28
CA PRO A 92 -16.68 -23.67 5.04
C PRO A 92 -16.29 -22.19 4.85
N ALA A 93 -17.05 -21.43 4.05
CA ALA A 93 -16.77 -20.02 3.83
C ALA A 93 -16.97 -19.20 5.12
N LEU A 94 -17.98 -19.52 5.93
CA LEU A 94 -18.20 -18.87 7.22
C LEU A 94 -17.04 -19.13 8.19
N ALA A 95 -16.51 -20.37 8.23
CA ALA A 95 -15.37 -20.70 9.06
C ALA A 95 -14.12 -19.88 8.67
N VAL A 96 -13.86 -19.70 7.36
CA VAL A 96 -12.76 -18.85 6.87
C VAL A 96 -13.01 -17.38 7.21
N PHE A 97 -14.25 -16.90 7.04
CA PHE A 97 -14.63 -15.54 7.38
C PHE A 97 -14.37 -15.24 8.87
N ASP A 98 -14.87 -16.11 9.76
CA ASP A 98 -14.69 -15.99 11.20
C ASP A 98 -13.21 -16.04 11.57
N HIS A 99 -12.44 -16.92 10.92
CA HIS A 99 -11.00 -17.02 11.15
C HIS A 99 -10.26 -15.73 10.75
N ILE A 100 -10.55 -15.15 9.58
CA ILE A 100 -9.94 -13.89 9.15
C ILE A 100 -10.28 -12.77 10.15
N VAL A 101 -11.55 -12.67 10.57
CA VAL A 101 -11.97 -11.67 11.55
C VAL A 101 -11.25 -11.86 12.89
N ALA A 102 -11.12 -13.10 13.37
CA ALA A 102 -10.39 -13.42 14.59
C ALA A 102 -8.90 -13.03 14.49
N SER A 103 -8.24 -13.37 13.38
CA SER A 103 -6.84 -13.03 13.15
C SER A 103 -6.59 -11.51 13.12
N PHE A 104 -7.47 -10.73 12.47
CA PHE A 104 -7.35 -9.26 12.49
C PHE A 104 -7.61 -8.66 13.87
N LYS A 105 -8.50 -9.25 14.69
CA LYS A 105 -8.70 -8.85 16.08
C LYS A 105 -7.45 -9.12 16.93
N ALA A 106 -6.87 -10.31 16.81
CA ALA A 106 -5.63 -10.69 17.50
C ALA A 106 -4.46 -9.79 17.08
N PHE A 107 -4.29 -9.53 15.77
CA PHE A 107 -3.29 -8.59 15.25
C PHE A 107 -3.46 -7.19 15.85
N LYS A 108 -4.69 -6.67 15.89
CA LYS A 108 -4.98 -5.36 16.51
C LYS A 108 -4.70 -5.34 18.02
N ALA A 109 -4.86 -6.47 18.71
CA ALA A 109 -4.56 -6.63 20.13
C ALA A 109 -3.06 -6.82 20.41
N GLY A 110 -2.23 -7.01 19.38
CA GLY A 110 -0.79 -7.31 19.52
C GLY A 110 -0.49 -8.77 19.86
N GLU A 111 -1.47 -9.66 19.70
CA GLU A 111 -1.35 -11.10 19.98
C GLU A 111 -0.86 -11.89 18.76
N LEU A 112 -0.89 -11.28 17.59
CA LEU A 112 -0.43 -11.84 16.31
C LEU A 112 0.42 -10.79 15.60
N GLU A 113 1.53 -11.22 15.00
CA GLU A 113 2.37 -10.37 14.15
C GLU A 113 2.02 -10.58 12.67
N CYS A 114 2.04 -9.50 11.89
CA CYS A 114 1.71 -9.56 10.46
C CYS A 114 2.82 -10.24 9.64
N PHE A 115 4.06 -10.18 10.12
CA PHE A 115 5.25 -10.81 9.54
C PHE A 115 6.13 -11.29 10.69
N PRO A 116 6.00 -12.55 11.14
CA PRO A 116 6.96 -13.12 12.07
C PRO A 116 8.36 -13.15 11.40
N GLU A 117 9.40 -12.82 12.17
CA GLU A 117 10.81 -12.84 11.72
C GLU A 117 11.25 -14.18 11.12
#